data_AF-A0A2V8C7P9-F1
#
_entry.id   AF-A0A2V8C7P9-F1
#
_cell.length_a   1.000
_cell.length_b   1.000
_cell.length_c   1.000
_cell.angle_alpha   90.00
_cell.angle_beta   90.00
_cell.angle_gamma   90.00
#
_symmetry.space_group_name_H-M   'P 1'
#
loop_
_entity.id
_entity.type
_entity.pdbx_description
1 polymer ?
#
loop_
_entity_poly.entity_id
_entity_poly.type
_entity_poly.pdbx_seq_one_letter_code
_entity_poly.pdbx_strand_id
1 'polypeptide(L)'
;MVKAGQWGGQHISMTIAAASTEIEFDCGRATVPGAIETDRDDRFVTTGTFLQDRPGPTTPDGPAHRPMRLSGTVKGDDMQVSIVLTDSNEDVGNFTLTFGRTARLVKCK
;
A
#
# COMPACT_ATOMS: atom_id res chain seq x y z
N MET A 1 11.35 -3.06 12.43
CA MET A 1 11.31 -2.90 10.95
C MET A 1 10.48 -4.02 10.37
N VAL A 2 9.77 -3.76 9.28
CA VAL A 2 8.95 -4.76 8.59
C VAL A 2 9.84 -5.65 7.69
N LYS A 3 9.53 -6.95 7.61
CA LYS A 3 10.28 -7.90 6.78
C LYS A 3 10.19 -7.50 5.30
N ALA A 4 11.35 -7.43 4.64
CA ALA A 4 11.44 -7.27 3.20
C ALA A 4 10.91 -8.52 2.48
N GLY A 5 10.25 -8.32 1.35
CA GLY A 5 9.62 -9.38 0.56
C GLY A 5 8.15 -9.12 0.30
N GLN A 6 7.47 -10.18 -0.14
CA GLN A 6 6.08 -10.12 -0.57
C GLN A 6 5.13 -10.34 0.60
N TRP A 7 4.11 -9.49 0.67
CA TRP A 7 2.99 -9.52 1.59
C TRP A 7 1.70 -9.55 0.77
N GLY A 8 0.86 -10.54 1.01
CA GLY A 8 -0.38 -10.73 0.25
C GLY A 8 -1.61 -10.70 1.13
N GLY A 9 -2.59 -9.92 0.70
CA GLY A 9 -3.90 -9.81 1.34
C GLY A 9 -5.05 -10.03 0.35
N GLN A 10 -6.26 -9.82 0.84
CA GLN A 10 -7.44 -9.68 -0.02
C GLN A 10 -7.44 -8.25 -0.57
N HIS A 11 -7.55 -8.09 -1.89
CA HIS A 11 -7.58 -6.78 -2.57
C HIS A 11 -6.30 -5.94 -2.45
N ILE A 12 -5.21 -6.52 -1.93
CA ILE A 12 -3.92 -5.86 -1.76
C ILE A 12 -2.74 -6.81 -1.95
N SER A 13 -1.72 -6.34 -2.66
CA SER A 13 -0.38 -6.93 -2.74
C SER A 13 0.64 -5.86 -2.33
N MET A 14 1.64 -6.23 -1.54
CA MET A 14 2.69 -5.32 -1.12
C MET A 14 4.05 -6.01 -1.23
N THR A 15 5.01 -5.33 -1.83
CA THR A 15 6.40 -5.80 -1.94
C THR A 15 7.29 -4.77 -1.28
N ILE A 16 7.90 -5.14 -0.16
CA ILE A 16 8.79 -4.27 0.60
C ILE A 16 10.24 -4.56 0.17
N ALA A 17 10.93 -3.53 -0.33
CA ALA A 17 12.36 -3.58 -0.61
C ALA A 17 13.10 -2.43 0.08
N ALA A 18 14.42 -2.49 0.10
CA ALA A 18 15.25 -1.48 0.76
C ALA A 18 15.12 -0.09 0.12
N ALA A 19 14.94 -0.04 -1.21
CA ALA A 19 14.86 1.21 -1.97
C ALA A 19 13.43 1.78 -2.06
N SER A 20 12.43 0.91 -2.19
CA SER A 20 11.03 1.28 -2.34
C SER A 20 10.12 0.13 -1.89
N THR A 21 8.97 0.50 -1.38
CA THR A 21 7.85 -0.41 -1.16
C THR A 21 6.79 -0.15 -2.21
N GLU A 22 6.42 -1.18 -2.95
CA GLU A 22 5.37 -1.14 -3.97
C GLU A 22 4.11 -1.79 -3.42
N ILE A 23 2.97 -1.16 -3.67
CA ILE A 23 1.66 -1.63 -3.23
C ILE A 23 0.72 -1.63 -4.43
N GLU A 24 -0.02 -2.71 -4.60
CA GLU A 24 -1.00 -2.86 -5.66
C GLU A 24 -2.36 -3.21 -5.06
N PHE A 25 -3.40 -2.57 -5.59
CA PHE A 25 -4.80 -2.74 -5.23
C PHE A 25 -5.59 -3.15 -6.48
N ASP A 26 -6.86 -3.45 -6.27
CA ASP A 26 -7.81 -3.77 -7.33
C ASP A 26 -7.92 -2.66 -8.39
N CYS A 27 -8.08 -1.39 -7.96
CA CYS A 27 -8.19 -0.21 -8.83
C CYS A 27 -7.08 0.82 -8.60
N GLY A 28 -5.88 0.41 -8.24
CA GLY A 28 -4.81 1.39 -8.01
C GLY A 28 -3.50 0.79 -7.58
N ARG A 29 -2.49 1.65 -7.51
CA ARG A 29 -1.14 1.30 -7.06
C ARG A 29 -0.61 2.41 -6.19
N ALA A 30 0.29 2.08 -5.29
CA ALA A 30 0.97 3.06 -4.47
C ALA A 30 2.43 2.72 -4.26
N THR A 31 3.23 3.74 -3.98
CA THR A 31 4.65 3.62 -3.73
C THR A 31 5.02 4.36 -2.46
N VAL A 32 5.85 3.73 -1.63
CA VAL A 32 6.45 4.33 -0.43
C VAL A 32 7.97 4.28 -0.61
N PRO A 33 8.70 5.38 -0.40
CA PRO A 33 10.14 5.38 -0.50
C PRO A 33 10.76 4.60 0.67
N GLY A 34 11.70 3.70 0.34
CA GLY A 34 12.45 2.94 1.33
C GLY A 34 11.69 1.77 2.00
N ALA A 35 12.35 1.24 3.03
CA ALA A 35 11.79 0.23 3.92
C ALA A 35 10.81 0.83 4.93
N ILE A 36 9.97 -0.01 5.54
CA ILE A 36 9.03 0.40 6.57
C ILE A 36 9.62 0.11 7.95
N GLU A 37 9.83 1.16 8.75
CA GLU A 37 10.26 1.04 10.13
C GLU A 37 9.06 0.97 11.08
N THR A 38 9.20 0.15 12.13
CA THR A 38 8.19 0.02 13.18
C THR A 38 8.71 0.65 14.47
N ASP A 39 7.80 1.20 15.26
CA ASP A 39 8.08 1.69 16.61
C ASP A 39 8.14 0.54 17.63
N ARG A 40 8.21 0.91 18.92
CA ARG A 40 8.29 -0.05 20.03
C ARG A 40 7.00 -0.86 20.27
N ASP A 41 5.88 -0.42 19.69
CA ASP A 41 4.57 -1.07 19.80
C ASP A 41 4.24 -1.88 18.53
N ASP A 42 5.24 -2.15 17.68
CA ASP A 42 5.13 -2.77 16.38
C ASP A 42 4.18 -2.03 15.40
N ARG A 43 4.03 -0.71 15.59
CA ARG A 43 3.25 0.15 14.70
C ARG A 43 4.17 0.87 13.73
N PHE A 44 3.63 1.27 12.59
CA PHE A 44 4.36 2.10 11.64
C PHE A 44 3.46 3.17 11.06
N VAL A 45 4.08 4.28 10.69
CA VAL A 45 3.46 5.37 9.94
C VAL A 45 4.48 5.84 8.91
N THR A 46 4.09 5.83 7.64
CA THR A 46 4.93 6.30 6.53
C THR A 46 4.06 7.03 5.50
N THR A 47 4.70 7.78 4.63
CA THR A 47 4.04 8.52 3.56
C THR A 47 4.47 7.98 2.21
N GLY A 48 3.61 8.14 1.23
CA GLY A 48 3.87 7.68 -0.13
C GLY A 48 2.96 8.35 -1.12
N THR A 49 2.92 7.77 -2.31
CA THR A 49 2.15 8.27 -3.44
C THR A 49 1.17 7.20 -3.89
N PHE A 50 -0.11 7.58 -4.04
CA PHE A 50 -1.18 6.74 -4.55
C PHE A 50 -1.54 7.16 -5.97
N LEU A 51 -1.72 6.16 -6.84
CA LEU A 51 -2.16 6.31 -8.21
C LEU A 51 -3.43 5.49 -8.40
N GLN A 52 -4.54 6.16 -8.72
CA GLN A 52 -5.80 5.49 -9.01
C GLN A 52 -5.76 4.95 -10.44
N ASP A 53 -5.85 3.63 -10.61
CA ASP A 53 -6.02 3.02 -11.93
C ASP A 53 -7.50 3.24 -12.33
N ARG A 54 -7.73 3.78 -13.54
CA ARG A 54 -9.08 3.98 -14.08
C ARG A 54 -9.22 3.26 -15.42
N PRO A 55 -10.37 2.61 -15.70
CA PRO A 55 -10.70 2.19 -17.05
C PRO A 55 -11.00 3.42 -17.92
N GLY A 56 -10.38 3.50 -19.10
CA GLY A 56 -10.61 4.58 -20.06
C GLY A 56 -9.30 5.20 -20.61
N PRO A 57 -9.40 6.11 -21.59
CA PRO A 57 -8.23 6.77 -22.14
C PRO A 57 -7.52 7.58 -21.07
N THR A 58 -6.27 7.26 -20.81
CA THR A 58 -5.38 8.06 -19.96
C THR A 58 -5.29 9.45 -20.59
N THR A 59 -5.66 10.49 -19.84
CA THR A 59 -5.37 11.88 -20.24
C THR A 59 -3.87 12.03 -20.48
N PRO A 60 -3.41 12.96 -21.32
CA PRO A 60 -1.97 13.18 -21.55
C PRO A 60 -1.16 13.37 -20.26
N ASP A 61 -1.82 13.88 -19.21
CA ASP A 61 -1.25 14.12 -17.88
C ASP A 61 -1.25 12.89 -16.94
N GLY A 62 -1.75 11.72 -17.37
CA GLY A 62 -1.86 10.54 -16.51
C GLY A 62 -2.91 10.66 -15.41
N PRO A 63 -3.17 9.59 -14.62
CA PRO A 63 -3.86 9.73 -13.35
C PRO A 63 -2.97 10.55 -12.41
N ALA A 64 -3.56 11.50 -11.68
CA ALA A 64 -2.80 12.32 -10.74
C ALA A 64 -2.22 11.46 -9.61
N HIS A 65 -0.93 11.63 -9.35
CA HIS A 65 -0.25 11.10 -8.18
C HIS A 65 -0.74 11.86 -6.93
N ARG A 66 -1.41 11.15 -6.01
CA ARG A 66 -1.98 11.73 -4.79
C ARG A 66 -1.11 11.38 -3.59
N PRO A 67 -0.83 12.30 -2.66
CA PRO A 67 -0.08 11.98 -1.45
C PRO A 67 -0.94 11.11 -0.53
N MET A 68 -0.32 10.09 0.06
CA MET A 68 -0.99 9.18 0.99
C MET A 68 -0.19 9.00 2.28
N ARG A 69 -0.89 8.64 3.34
CA ARG A 69 -0.34 8.13 4.60
C ARG A 69 -0.72 6.67 4.73
N LEU A 70 0.29 5.82 4.92
CA LEU A 70 0.15 4.42 5.23
C LEU A 70 0.47 4.23 6.71
N SER A 71 -0.47 3.71 7.48
CA SER A 71 -0.29 3.39 8.90
C SER A 71 -0.71 1.98 9.18
N GLY A 72 -0.06 1.31 10.12
CA GLY A 72 -0.38 -0.07 10.39
C GLY A 72 0.32 -0.65 11.60
N THR A 73 0.08 -1.94 11.82
CA THR A 73 0.77 -2.74 12.83
C THR A 73 1.23 -4.05 12.22
N VAL A 74 2.37 -4.56 12.67
CA VAL A 74 2.93 -5.85 12.23
C VAL A 74 3.10 -6.77 13.43
N LYS A 75 2.60 -7.99 13.36
CA LYS A 75 2.78 -9.00 14.41
C LYS A 75 3.23 -10.30 13.76
N GLY A 76 4.53 -10.59 13.86
CA GLY A 76 5.12 -11.75 13.22
C GLY A 76 5.02 -11.67 11.70
N ASP A 77 4.16 -12.51 11.12
CA ASP A 77 3.90 -12.59 9.68
C ASP A 77 2.57 -11.95 9.28
N ASP A 78 1.82 -11.36 10.21
CA ASP A 78 0.56 -10.68 9.94
C ASP A 78 0.72 -9.16 10.03
N MET A 79 0.10 -8.45 9.10
CA MET A 79 0.13 -7.00 9.00
C MET A 79 -1.28 -6.46 8.80
N GLN A 80 -1.64 -5.45 9.59
CA GLN A 80 -2.84 -4.64 9.37
C GLN A 80 -2.42 -3.26 8.91
N VAL A 81 -3.01 -2.77 7.83
CA VAL A 81 -2.71 -1.46 7.26
C VAL A 81 -3.98 -0.67 6.99
N SER A 82 -3.85 0.64 7.15
CA SER A 82 -4.85 1.65 6.78
C SER A 82 -4.18 2.69 5.90
N ILE A 83 -4.87 3.10 4.85
CA ILE A 83 -4.37 4.06 3.86
C ILE A 83 -5.33 5.24 3.79
N VAL A 84 -4.76 6.44 3.90
CA VAL A 84 -5.51 7.69 3.82
C VAL A 84 -4.84 8.62 2.81
N LEU A 85 -5.60 9.21 1.90
CA LEU A 85 -5.11 10.25 0.99
C LEU A 85 -5.06 11.58 1.74
N THR A 86 -3.87 12.14 1.91
CA THR A 86 -3.67 13.30 2.80
C THR A 86 -4.06 14.62 2.18
N ASP A 87 -4.26 14.67 0.86
CA ASP A 87 -4.75 15.84 0.13
C ASP A 87 -6.24 16.13 0.40
N SER A 88 -7.00 15.12 0.80
CA SER A 88 -8.46 15.14 0.91
C SER A 88 -9.00 14.53 2.21
N ASN A 89 -8.12 13.88 2.99
CA ASN A 89 -8.48 13.02 4.12
C ASN A 89 -9.46 11.90 3.74
N GLU A 90 -9.32 11.37 2.51
CA GLU A 90 -10.12 10.25 2.01
C GLU A 90 -9.52 8.92 2.49
N ASP A 91 -10.31 8.10 3.18
CA ASP A 91 -9.93 6.73 3.54
C ASP A 91 -10.01 5.82 2.31
N VAL A 92 -8.88 5.27 1.89
CA VAL A 92 -8.81 4.28 0.79
C VAL A 92 -9.29 2.91 1.28
N GLY A 93 -8.95 2.57 2.53
CA GLY A 93 -9.41 1.34 3.16
C GLY A 93 -8.41 0.73 4.14
N ASN A 94 -8.86 -0.35 4.76
CA ASN A 94 -8.12 -1.13 5.74
C ASN A 94 -7.91 -2.55 5.19
N PHE A 95 -6.69 -3.05 5.27
CA PHE A 95 -6.33 -4.34 4.70
C PHE A 95 -5.52 -5.18 5.68
N THR A 96 -5.63 -6.50 5.52
CA THR A 96 -4.81 -7.47 6.24
C THR A 96 -3.95 -8.22 5.24
N LEU A 97 -2.64 -8.25 5.49
CA LEU A 97 -1.65 -8.93 4.67
C LEU A 97 -0.91 -9.97 5.52
N THR A 98 -0.50 -11.05 4.88
CA THR A 98 0.37 -12.06 5.48
C THR A 98 1.65 -12.20 4.66
N PHE A 99 2.79 -12.28 5.33
CA PHE A 99 4.09 -12.44 4.69
C PHE A 99 4.16 -13.77 3.91
N GLY A 100 4.71 -13.71 2.69
CA GLY A 100 4.84 -14.87 1.79
C GLY A 100 3.53 -15.37 1.18
N ARG A 101 2.38 -14.77 1.53
CA ARG A 101 1.09 -15.15 0.97
C ARG A 101 0.90 -14.53 -0.42
N THR A 102 0.29 -15.28 -1.34
CA THR A 102 -0.13 -14.73 -2.64
C THR A 102 -1.34 -13.80 -2.46
N ALA A 103 -1.25 -12.59 -3.01
CA ALA A 103 -2.35 -11.63 -3.00
C ALA A 103 -3.53 -12.12 -3.86
N ARG A 104 -4.75 -11.71 -3.48
CA ARG A 104 -5.96 -11.93 -4.27
C ARG A 104 -6.48 -10.59 -4.77
N LEU A 105 -5.96 -10.17 -5.92
CA LEU A 105 -6.36 -8.93 -6.60
C LEU A 105 -7.46 -9.21 -7.64
N VAL A 106 -8.44 -8.33 -7.70
CA VAL A 106 -9.47 -8.33 -8.74
C VAL A 106 -9.37 -7.00 -9.48
N LYS A 107 -8.84 -7.01 -10.70
CA LYS A 107 -8.71 -5.77 -11.48
C LYS A 107 -10.07 -5.17 -11.80
N CYS A 108 -10.18 -3.87 -11.60
CA CYS A 108 -11.40 -3.13 -11.85
C CYS A 108 -11.71 -3.10 -13.35
N LYS A 109 -12.98 -3.28 -13.69
CA LYS A 109 -13.50 -3.32 -15.06
C LYS A 109 -14.01 -1.96 -15.49
#